data_AF-A0A965PRL0-F1
#
_entry.id   AF-A0A965PRL0-F1
#
_cell.length_a   1.000
_cell.length_b   1.000
_cell.length_c   1.000
_cell.angle_alpha   90.00
_cell.angle_beta   90.00
_cell.angle_gamma   90.00
#
_symmetry.space_group_name_H-M   'P 1'
#
loop_
_entity.id
_entity.type
_entity.pdbx_description
1 polymer ?
#
loop_
_entity_poly.entity_id
_entity_poly.type
_entity_poly.pdbx_seq_one_letter_code
_entity_poly.pdbx_strand_id
1 'polypeptide(L)'
;GKALQGKYDAGHYYSVGSYPNLRFHESNVHGQCVTCNQHKHGNLLEYNEGIVRRIGKNKLEELKSIRNDRLSLPLDMIKEKIEHYKSLVNQMK
;
A
#
# COMPACT_ATOMS: atom_id res chain seq x y z
N GLY A 1 -4.70 -4.20 14.79
CA GLY A 1 -5.79 -4.15 13.80
C GLY A 1 -6.58 -5.43 13.89
N LYS A 2 -7.90 -5.35 13.66
CA LYS A 2 -8.79 -6.51 13.62
C LYS A 2 -8.37 -7.48 12.51
N ALA A 3 -8.53 -8.79 12.74
CA ALA A 3 -8.32 -9.80 11.71
C ALA A 3 -9.26 -9.55 10.52
N LEU A 4 -8.74 -9.70 9.30
CA LEU A 4 -9.55 -9.58 8.08
C LEU A 4 -10.44 -10.83 7.97
N GLN A 5 -11.75 -10.63 7.88
CA GLN A 5 -12.73 -11.70 7.71
C GLN A 5 -13.44 -11.51 6.37
N GLY A 6 -13.47 -12.56 5.54
CA GLY A 6 -14.07 -12.50 4.21
C GLY A 6 -13.27 -11.63 3.22
N LYS A 7 -13.97 -10.90 2.36
CA LYS A 7 -13.37 -10.03 1.34
C LYS A 7 -12.57 -8.90 2.00
N TYR A 8 -11.38 -8.65 1.48
CA TYR A 8 -10.53 -7.52 1.83
C TYR A 8 -9.98 -6.85 0.57
N ASP A 9 -9.56 -5.60 0.70
CA ASP A 9 -9.01 -4.80 -0.39
C ASP A 9 -7.51 -4.53 -0.15
N ALA A 10 -6.82 -4.09 -1.20
CA ALA A 10 -5.46 -3.53 -1.10
C ALA A 10 -5.53 -2.05 -0.65
N GLY A 11 -5.43 -1.82 0.66
CA GLY A 11 -5.43 -0.49 1.26
C GLY A 11 -4.05 0.15 1.22
N HIS A 12 -4.00 1.43 0.88
CA HIS A 12 -2.75 2.21 0.80
C HIS A 12 -2.63 3.12 2.02
N TYR A 13 -1.48 3.10 2.70
CA TYR A 13 -1.25 3.98 3.87
C TYR A 13 -1.17 5.45 3.44
N TYR A 14 -0.37 5.73 2.41
CA TYR A 14 -0.39 6.96 1.64
C TYR A 14 -1.22 6.73 0.37
N SER A 15 -2.29 7.52 0.21
CA SER A 15 -3.23 7.36 -0.90
C SER A 15 -2.53 7.53 -2.26
N VAL A 16 -2.95 6.75 -3.26
CA VAL A 16 -2.37 6.85 -4.62
C VAL A 16 -2.65 8.21 -5.27
N GLY A 17 -3.76 8.86 -4.92
CA GLY A 17 -4.10 10.18 -5.44
C GLY A 17 -3.17 11.29 -4.92
N SER A 18 -2.77 11.22 -3.66
CA SER A 18 -1.88 12.21 -3.04
C SER A 18 -0.40 11.86 -3.18
N TYR A 19 -0.08 10.57 -3.24
CA TYR A 19 1.29 10.04 -3.28
C TYR A 19 1.45 9.00 -4.39
N PRO A 20 1.33 9.41 -5.66
CA PRO A 20 1.37 8.48 -6.80
C PRO A 20 2.69 7.72 -6.90
N ASN A 21 3.81 8.32 -6.45
CA ASN A 21 5.14 7.70 -6.38
C ASN A 21 5.17 6.43 -5.51
N LEU A 22 4.26 6.32 -4.54
CA LEU A 22 4.19 5.19 -3.61
C LEU A 22 3.19 4.10 -4.04
N ARG A 23 2.61 4.19 -5.25
CA ARG A 23 1.55 3.28 -5.73
C ARG A 23 1.93 1.81 -5.67
N PHE A 24 3.15 1.47 -6.06
CA PHE A 24 3.64 0.09 -6.10
C PHE A 24 4.63 -0.21 -4.97
N HIS A 25 4.75 0.68 -3.97
CA HIS A 25 5.65 0.48 -2.87
C HIS A 25 5.05 -0.51 -1.88
N GLU A 26 5.68 -1.67 -1.69
CA GLU A 26 5.11 -2.78 -0.90
C GLU A 26 4.86 -2.40 0.56
N SER A 27 5.74 -1.62 1.18
CA SER A 27 5.53 -1.08 2.53
C SER A 27 4.37 -0.07 2.63
N ASN A 28 3.81 0.38 1.51
CA ASN A 28 2.66 1.27 1.46
C ASN A 28 1.32 0.52 1.30
N VAL A 29 1.34 -0.75 0.85
CA VAL A 29 0.14 -1.49 0.41
C VAL A 29 -0.07 -2.72 1.28
N HIS A 30 -1.23 -2.84 1.90
CA HIS A 30 -1.56 -3.98 2.76
C HIS A 30 -3.02 -4.39 2.62
N GLY A 31 -3.33 -5.63 3.02
CA GLY A 31 -4.71 -6.08 3.16
C GLY A 31 -5.47 -5.22 4.18
N GLN A 32 -6.61 -4.67 3.74
CA GLN A 32 -7.45 -3.78 4.53
C GLN A 32 -8.93 -4.18 4.44
N CYS A 33 -9.69 -3.95 5.51
CA CYS A 33 -11.12 -4.21 5.52
C CYS A 33 -11.84 -3.33 4.48
N VAL A 34 -12.80 -3.88 3.75
CA VAL A 34 -13.52 -3.17 2.67
C VAL A 34 -14.14 -1.87 3.18
N THR A 35 -14.85 -1.92 4.31
CA THR A 35 -15.46 -0.73 4.91
C THR A 35 -14.44 0.33 5.32
N CYS A 36 -13.28 -0.10 5.83
CA CYS A 36 -12.19 0.78 6.24
C CYS A 36 -11.60 1.50 5.04
N ASN A 37 -11.34 0.75 3.97
CA ASN A 37 -10.73 1.25 2.75
C ASN A 37 -11.68 2.17 1.98
N GLN A 38 -12.91 1.70 1.71
CA GLN A 38 -13.85 2.37 0.80
C GLN A 38 -14.71 3.44 1.48
N HIS A 39 -15.06 3.28 2.76
CA HIS A 39 -16.05 4.14 3.43
C HIS A 39 -15.49 4.97 4.58
N LYS A 40 -14.28 4.67 5.08
CA LYS A 40 -13.63 5.42 6.16
C LYS A 40 -12.34 6.12 5.71
N HIS A 41 -12.23 6.44 4.42
CA HIS A 41 -11.06 7.12 3.85
C HIS A 41 -9.73 6.43 4.20
N GLY A 42 -9.68 5.10 4.08
CA GLY A 42 -8.49 4.31 4.44
C GLY A 42 -8.28 4.14 5.96
N ASN A 43 -9.17 4.65 6.81
CA ASN A 43 -9.14 4.53 8.27
C ASN A 43 -7.75 4.83 8.86
N LEU A 44 -7.18 5.99 8.47
CA LEU A 44 -5.76 6.32 8.65
C LEU A 44 -5.28 6.30 10.11
N LEU A 45 -6.13 6.68 11.07
CA LEU A 45 -5.77 6.66 12.50
C LEU A 45 -5.42 5.23 12.96
N GLU A 46 -6.35 4.30 12.75
CA GLU A 46 -6.17 2.87 13.05
C GLU A 46 -5.05 2.25 12.21
N TYR A 47 -4.90 2.69 10.97
CA TYR A 47 -3.82 2.24 10.10
C TYR A 47 -2.46 2.66 10.69
N ASN A 48 -2.31 3.93 11.08
CA ASN A 48 -1.10 4.48 11.67
C ASN A 48 -0.74 3.80 13.00
N GLU A 49 -1.72 3.48 13.86
CA GLU A 49 -1.45 2.72 15.08
C GLU A 49 -0.93 1.30 14.82
N GLY A 50 -1.30 0.71 13.68
CA GLY A 50 -0.90 -0.63 13.28
C GLY A 50 0.34 -0.69 12.38
N ILE A 51 0.70 0.40 11.68
CA ILE A 51 1.69 0.36 10.60
C ILE A 51 3.08 -0.03 11.11
N VAL A 52 3.49 0.51 12.27
CA VAL A 52 4.79 0.17 12.89
C VAL A 52 4.87 -1.32 13.19
N ARG A 53 3.77 -1.95 13.62
CA ARG A 53 3.74 -3.41 13.87
C ARG A 53 3.76 -4.22 12.57
N ARG A 54 3.28 -3.67 11.45
CA ARG A 54 3.23 -4.34 10.14
C ARG A 54 4.57 -4.31 9.40
N ILE A 55 5.19 -3.13 9.29
CA ILE A 55 6.39 -2.93 8.47
C ILE A 55 7.65 -2.66 9.30
N GLY A 56 7.51 -2.41 10.60
CA GLY A 56 8.61 -1.98 11.46
C GLY A 56 8.88 -0.48 11.39
N LYS A 57 9.62 0.04 12.37
CA LYS A 57 9.94 1.47 12.46
C LYS A 57 10.81 1.93 11.28
N ASN A 58 11.83 1.16 10.91
CA ASN A 58 12.78 1.55 9.85
C ASN A 58 12.08 1.74 8.50
N LYS A 59 11.23 0.79 8.08
CA LYS A 59 10.47 0.90 6.82
C LYS A 59 9.46 2.04 6.85
N LEU A 60 8.89 2.35 8.02
CA LEU A 60 8.00 3.50 8.16
C LEU A 60 8.75 4.82 7.97
N GLU A 61 9.94 4.94 8.56
CA GLU A 61 10.77 6.14 8.40
C GLU A 61 11.27 6.30 6.96
N GLU A 62 11.68 5.21 6.31
CA GLU A 62 11.98 5.20 4.87
C GLU A 62 10.76 5.65 4.05
N LEU A 63 9.58 5.07 4.29
CA LEU A 63 8.37 5.44 3.58
C LEU A 63 8.01 6.92 3.77
N LYS A 64 8.25 7.47 4.97
CA LYS A 64 8.07 8.90 5.26
C LYS A 64 9.10 9.77 4.54
N SER A 65 10.35 9.32 4.41
CA SER A 65 11.40 10.10 3.76
C SER A 65 11.14 10.23 2.25
N ILE A 66 10.71 9.15 1.60
CA ILE A 66 10.51 9.12 0.14
C ILE A 66 9.13 9.64 -0.31
N ARG A 67 8.20 9.89 0.63
CA ARG A 67 6.80 10.22 0.26
C ARG A 67 6.68 11.46 -0.62
N ASN A 68 7.52 12.46 -0.41
CA ASN A 68 7.50 13.72 -1.14
C ASN A 68 8.53 13.74 -2.29
N ASP A 69 9.15 12.60 -2.59
CA ASP A 69 10.06 12.51 -3.72
C ASP A 69 9.31 12.72 -5.03
N ARG A 70 10.08 13.13 -6.04
CA ARG A 70 9.56 13.30 -7.40
C ARG A 70 8.91 12.00 -7.86
N LEU A 71 7.72 12.11 -8.46
CA LEU A 71 7.08 11.00 -9.14
C LEU A 71 8.02 10.41 -10.20
N SER A 72 8.50 9.20 -9.94
CA SER A 72 9.27 8.39 -10.87
C SER A 72 8.50 7.13 -11.23
N LEU A 73 7.37 7.31 -11.92
CA LEU A 73 6.59 6.21 -12.49
C LEU A 73 6.24 6.51 -13.96
N PRO A 74 7.21 6.40 -14.88
CA PRO A 74 6.94 6.39 -16.31
C PRO A 74 5.93 5.29 -16.67
N LEU A 75 5.19 5.49 -17.76
CA LEU A 75 4.16 4.56 -18.21
C LEU A 75 4.69 3.13 -18.40
N ASP A 76 5.91 2.98 -18.92
CA ASP A 76 6.49 1.66 -19.17
C ASP A 76 6.83 0.93 -17.86
N MET A 77 7.37 1.65 -16.87
CA MET A 77 7.58 1.08 -15.53
C MET A 77 6.27 0.66 -14.86
N ILE A 78 5.18 1.41 -15.07
CA ILE A 78 3.86 1.02 -14.56
C ILE A 78 3.41 -0.30 -15.20
N LYS A 79 3.57 -0.46 -16.52
CA LYS A 79 3.23 -1.70 -17.22
C LYS A 79 4.09 -2.86 -16.73
N GLU A 80 5.39 -2.66 -16.58
CA GLU A 80 6.32 -3.66 -16.04
C GLU A 80 5.92 -4.09 -14.63
N LYS A 81 5.58 -3.13 -13.74
CA LYS A 81 5.11 -3.44 -12.38
C LYS A 81 3.83 -4.27 -12.39
N ILE A 82 2.88 -3.94 -13.27
CA ILE A 82 1.62 -4.69 -13.41
C ILE A 82 1.90 -6.14 -13.81
N GLU A 83 2.72 -6.36 -14.83
CA GLU A 83 3.04 -7.72 -15.31
C GLU A 83 3.85 -8.50 -14.27
N HIS A 84 4.79 -7.84 -13.59
CA HIS A 84 5.57 -8.43 -12.50
C HIS A 84 4.66 -8.98 -11.39
N TYR A 85 3.74 -8.16 -10.87
CA TYR A 85 2.85 -8.59 -9.78
C TYR A 85 1.81 -9.62 -10.24
N LYS A 86 1.33 -9.56 -11.49
CA LYS A 86 0.49 -10.64 -12.06
C LYS A 86 1.22 -11.98 -12.10
N SER A 87 2.49 -11.97 -12.49
CA SER A 87 3.33 -13.17 -12.52
C SER A 87 3.54 -13.75 -11.13
N LEU A 88 3.86 -12.91 -10.14
CA LEU A 88 3.99 -13.34 -8.74
C LEU A 88 2.70 -13.98 -8.21
N VAL A 89 1.54 -13.39 -8.48
CA VAL A 89 0.25 -13.98 -8.06
C VAL A 89 0.03 -15.36 -8.68
N ASN A 90 0.46 -15.58 -9.92
CA ASN A 90 0.35 -16.90 -10.54
C ASN A 90 1.32 -17.93 -9.94
N GLN A 91 2.50 -17.50 -9.47
CA GLN A 91 3.47 -18.37 -8.81
C GLN A 91 3.06 -18.75 -7.37
N MET A 92 2.18 -17.96 -6.75
CA MET A 92 1.67 -18.20 -5.39
C MET A 92 0.40 -19.06 -5.35
N LYS A 93 -0.12 -19.47 -6.51
CA LYS A 93 -1.24 -20.41 -6.64
C LYS A 93 -0.73 -21.84 -6.71
#